data_AF-A0A3D1XPW2-F1
#
_entry.id   AF-A0A3D1XPW2-F1
#
_cell.length_a   1.000
_cell.length_b   1.000
_cell.length_c   1.000
_cell.angle_alpha   90.00
_cell.angle_beta   90.00
_cell.angle_gamma   90.00
#
_symmetry.space_group_name_H-M   'P 1'
#
loop_
_entity.id
_entity.type
_entity.pdbx_description
1 polymer ?
#
loop_
_entity_poly.entity_id
_entity_poly.type
_entity_poly.pdbx_seq_one_letter_code
_entity_poly.pdbx_strand_id
1 'polypeptide(L)'
;MAEKLLSILSVKYFSFFLFDKYRRKLRLLSHNHLELQEGLTLYQSESPIMKDAMTSRRYIFEQDFASSRYIRGRKNPLFKYTLFISIPL
;
A
#
# COMPACT_ATOMS: atom_id res chain seq x y z
N MET A 1 14.95 3.82 12.63
CA MET A 1 14.96 2.66 11.72
C MET A 1 14.14 2.93 10.45
N ALA A 2 12.93 3.49 10.55
CA ALA A 2 12.12 3.90 9.40
C ALA A 2 12.83 4.87 8.43
N GLU A 3 13.60 5.84 8.94
CA GLU A 3 14.32 6.80 8.10
C GLU A 3 15.37 6.17 7.17
N LYS A 4 16.04 5.09 7.62
CA LYS A 4 17.00 4.37 6.79
C LYS A 4 16.33 3.62 5.65
N LEU A 5 15.12 3.11 5.86
CA LEU A 5 14.37 2.40 4.82
C LEU A 5 13.89 3.36 3.73
N LEU A 6 13.42 4.54 4.13
CA LEU A 6 13.01 5.61 3.23
C LEU A 6 14.16 6.09 2.33
N SER A 7 15.35 6.30 2.91
CA SER A 7 16.52 6.75 2.16
C SER A 7 17.05 5.69 1.19
N ILE A 8 17.05 4.41 1.58
CA ILE A 8 17.45 3.30 0.70
C ILE A 8 16.49 3.17 -0.50
N LEU A 9 15.19 3.30 -0.27
CA LEU A 9 14.17 3.15 -1.32
C LEU A 9 13.93 4.43 -2.13
N SER A 10 14.51 5.57 -1.72
CA SER A 10 14.26 6.88 -2.32
C SER A 10 12.76 7.20 -2.46
N VAL A 11 11.95 6.79 -1.48
CA VAL A 11 10.49 7.00 -1.49
C VAL A 11 10.09 8.19 -0.60
N LYS A 12 9.19 9.04 -1.10
CA LYS A 12 8.66 10.19 -0.36
C LYS A 12 7.66 9.78 0.72
N TYR A 13 6.82 8.80 0.39
CA TYR A 13 5.79 8.29 1.29
C TYR A 13 5.88 6.78 1.43
N PHE A 14 5.57 6.28 2.63
CA PHE A 14 5.41 4.86 2.90
C PHE A 14 4.17 4.63 3.78
N SER A 15 3.63 3.43 3.65
CA SER A 15 2.62 2.90 4.56
C SER A 15 2.87 1.42 4.76
N PHE A 16 2.79 0.96 5.99
CA PHE A 16 3.07 -0.40 6.40
C PHE A 16 1.82 -1.02 7.03
N PHE A 17 1.36 -2.14 6.47
CA PHE A 17 0.13 -2.80 6.88
C PHE A 17 0.42 -4.21 7.41
N LEU A 18 -0.23 -4.55 8.52
CA LEU A 18 -0.32 -5.93 8.99
C LEU A 18 -1.55 -6.60 8.37
N PHE A 19 -1.35 -7.81 7.82
CA PHE A 19 -2.44 -8.60 7.25
C PHE A 19 -2.96 -9.64 8.24
N ASP A 20 -4.23 -9.53 8.63
CA ASP A 20 -4.98 -10.58 9.31
C ASP A 20 -5.57 -11.54 8.28
N LYS A 21 -4.95 -12.72 8.15
CA LYS A 21 -5.37 -13.76 7.20
C LYS A 21 -6.77 -14.32 7.47
N TYR A 22 -7.21 -14.34 8.73
CA TYR A 22 -8.51 -14.92 9.11
C TYR A 22 -9.63 -13.95 8.77
N ARG A 23 -9.43 -12.66 9.06
CA ARG A 23 -10.41 -11.61 8.78
C ARG A 23 -10.27 -11.00 7.38
N ARG A 24 -9.21 -11.38 6.65
CA ARG A 24 -8.79 -10.78 5.37
C ARG A 24 -8.72 -9.25 5.44
N LYS A 25 -8.17 -8.73 6.54
CA LYS A 25 -8.06 -7.28 6.82
C LYS A 25 -6.60 -6.84 6.87
N LEU A 26 -6.34 -5.67 6.34
CA LEU A 26 -5.07 -4.95 6.37
C LEU A 26 -5.23 -3.82 7.39
N ARG A 27 -4.39 -3.81 8.43
CA ARG A 27 -4.38 -2.76 9.45
C ARG A 27 -3.11 -1.94 9.31
N LEU A 28 -3.25 -0.63 9.15
CA LEU A 28 -2.14 0.31 9.09
C LEU A 28 -1.41 0.31 10.44
N LEU A 29 -0.12 0.04 10.41
CA LEU A 29 0.75 0.03 11.60
C LEU A 29 1.64 1.27 11.64
N SER A 30 2.13 1.74 10.49
CA SER A 30 2.99 2.92 10.41
C SER A 30 2.92 3.55 9.02
N HIS A 31 3.03 4.87 8.96
CA HIS A 31 3.15 5.65 7.71
C HIS A 31 3.83 6.99 8.01
N ASN A 32 4.28 7.68 6.97
CA ASN A 32 4.66 9.09 7.03
C ASN A 32 3.70 9.98 6.20
N HIS A 33 2.56 9.43 5.79
CA HIS A 33 1.60 10.12 4.96
C HIS A 33 0.67 10.99 5.81
N LEU A 34 0.69 12.32 5.63
CA LEU A 34 -0.05 13.28 6.47
C LEU A 34 -1.57 13.07 6.46
N GLU A 35 -2.12 12.52 5.38
CA GLU A 35 -3.56 12.32 5.25
C GLU A 35 -4.06 10.92 5.65
N LEU A 36 -3.17 9.97 5.92
CA LEU A 36 -3.60 8.65 6.40
C LEU A 36 -3.93 8.76 7.89
N GLN A 37 -5.06 8.20 8.30
CA GLN A 37 -5.45 8.17 9.70
C GLN A 37 -4.79 6.98 10.41
N GLU A 38 -4.34 7.21 11.65
CA GLU A 38 -3.92 6.13 12.53
C GLU A 38 -5.04 5.11 12.71
N GLY A 39 -4.69 3.82 12.76
CA GLY A 39 -5.67 2.74 12.89
C GLY A 39 -6.50 2.45 11.64
N LEU A 40 -6.19 3.07 10.49
CA LEU A 40 -6.83 2.76 9.21
C LEU A 40 -6.82 1.25 8.97
N THR A 41 -8.01 0.72 8.69
CA THR A 41 -8.21 -0.69 8.37
C THR A 41 -8.97 -0.79 7.06
N LEU A 42 -8.55 -1.71 6.21
CA LEU A 42 -9.21 -2.02 4.95
C LEU A 42 -9.28 -3.52 4.74
N TYR A 43 -10.34 -4.00 4.10
CA TYR A 43 -10.43 -5.37 3.61
C TYR A 43 -9.46 -5.57 2.45
N GLN A 44 -8.88 -6.76 2.34
CA GLN A 44 -8.00 -7.11 1.21
C GLN A 44 -8.65 -6.87 -0.15
N SER A 45 -9.97 -7.07 -0.26
CA SER A 45 -10.73 -6.82 -1.49
C SER A 45 -10.82 -5.34 -1.89
N GLU A 46 -10.60 -4.42 -0.97
CA GLU A 46 -10.62 -2.97 -1.21
C GLU A 46 -9.30 -2.46 -1.81
N SER A 47 -8.22 -3.25 -1.73
CA SER A 47 -6.93 -2.94 -2.32
C SER A 47 -6.52 -4.03 -3.31
N PRO A 48 -6.91 -3.90 -4.60
CA PRO A 48 -6.54 -4.85 -5.65
C PRO A 48 -5.03 -5.09 -5.75
N ILE A 49 -4.21 -4.04 -5.61
CA ILE A 49 -2.74 -4.19 -5.66
C ILE A 49 -2.22 -5.05 -4.50
N MET A 50 -2.73 -4.85 -3.29
CA MET A 50 -2.28 -5.60 -2.11
C MET A 50 -2.79 -7.04 -2.18
N LYS A 51 -4.02 -7.25 -2.67
CA LYS A 51 -4.53 -8.58 -2.96
C LYS A 51 -3.61 -9.31 -3.94
N ASP A 52 -3.29 -8.70 -5.07
CA ASP A 52 -2.42 -9.30 -6.09
C ASP A 52 -1.02 -9.58 -5.56
N ALA A 53 -0.41 -8.64 -4.81
CA ALA A 53 0.91 -8.81 -4.22
C ALA A 53 0.93 -10.00 -3.23
N MET A 54 -0.08 -10.10 -2.38
CA MET A 54 -0.21 -11.20 -1.41
C MET A 54 -0.50 -12.54 -2.11
N THR A 55 -1.39 -12.58 -3.10
CA THR A 55 -1.75 -13.80 -3.83
C THR A 55 -0.58 -14.32 -4.66
N SER A 56 0.12 -13.42 -5.36
CA SER A 56 1.29 -13.79 -6.18
C SER A 56 2.55 -14.01 -5.37
N ARG A 57 2.60 -13.55 -4.11
CA ARG A 57 3.80 -13.49 -3.26
C ARG A 57 4.98 -12.78 -3.95
N ARG A 58 4.67 -11.74 -4.73
CA ARG A 58 5.65 -10.96 -5.48
C ARG A 58 5.51 -9.48 -5.13
N TYR A 59 6.64 -8.77 -5.20
CA TYR A 59 6.61 -7.32 -5.17
C TYR A 59 5.88 -6.83 -6.43
N ILE A 60 5.06 -5.79 -6.27
CA ILE A 60 4.41 -5.10 -7.38
C ILE A 60 4.94 -3.68 -7.41
N PHE A 61 5.48 -3.31 -8.57
CA PHE A 61 6.05 -2.00 -8.82
C PHE A 61 5.34 -1.38 -10.02
N GLU A 62 4.71 -0.24 -9.78
CA GLU A 62 3.94 0.52 -10.78
C GLU A 62 4.55 1.92 -10.89
N GLN A 63 5.00 2.29 -12.08
CA GLN A 63 5.63 3.60 -12.35
C GLN A 63 4.61 4.65 -12.80
N ASP A 64 3.59 4.25 -13.55
CA ASP A 64 2.55 5.13 -14.08
C ASP A 64 1.17 4.76 -13.52
N PHE A 65 0.64 5.63 -12.67
CA PHE A 65 -0.65 5.45 -12.02
C PHE A 65 -1.84 5.80 -12.92
N ALA A 66 -1.65 6.64 -13.93
CA ALA A 66 -2.73 7.03 -14.84
C ALA A 66 -3.16 5.83 -15.70
N SER A 67 -2.23 4.95 -16.04
CA SER A 67 -2.49 3.71 -16.79
C SER A 67 -2.64 2.47 -15.89
N SER A 68 -2.43 2.60 -14.57
CA SER A 68 -2.40 1.44 -13.67
C SER A 68 -3.73 0.70 -13.63
N ARG A 69 -3.66 -0.63 -13.81
CA ARG A 69 -4.84 -1.51 -13.71
C ARG A 69 -5.49 -1.50 -12.33
N TYR A 70 -4.77 -1.04 -11.30
CA TYR A 70 -5.26 -0.94 -9.93
C TYR A 70 -6.03 0.36 -9.64
N ILE A 71 -5.90 1.37 -10.50
CA ILE A 71 -6.54 2.70 -10.37
C ILE A 71 -7.49 2.95 -11.55
N ARG A 72 -8.30 1.94 -11.90
CA ARG A 72 -9.40 2.15 -12.88
C ARG A 72 -10.63 2.75 -12.19
N GLY A 73 -10.54 4.03 -11.82
CA GLY A 73 -11.69 4.88 -11.47
C GLY A 73 -12.29 4.73 -10.06
N ARG A 74 -11.68 3.97 -9.15
CA ARG A 74 -12.13 3.87 -7.75
C ARG A 74 -11.31 4.79 -6.85
N LYS A 75 -11.98 5.63 -6.06
CA LYS A 75 -11.35 6.33 -4.93
C LYS A 75 -10.76 5.27 -4.00
N ASN A 76 -9.44 5.25 -3.89
CA ASN A 76 -8.76 4.42 -2.91
C ASN A 76 -8.01 5.35 -1.94
N PRO A 77 -8.28 5.27 -0.62
CA PRO A 77 -7.70 6.16 0.37
C PRO A 77 -6.17 6.07 0.45
N LEU A 78 -5.56 5.01 -0.09
CA LEU A 78 -4.11 4.82 -0.14
C LEU A 78 -3.43 5.54 -1.33
N PHE A 79 -4.19 5.97 -2.34
CA PHE A 79 -3.65 6.35 -3.66
C PHE A 79 -3.89 7.81 -4.03
N LYS A 80 -4.03 8.69 -3.03
CA LYS A 80 -4.21 10.12 -3.31
C LYS A 80 -2.95 10.78 -3.91
N TYR A 81 -1.81 10.07 -3.93
CA TYR A 81 -0.54 10.55 -4.49
C TYR A 81 0.12 9.48 -5.40
N THR A 82 0.80 9.96 -6.43
CA THR A 82 1.25 9.27 -7.66
C THR A 82 2.43 8.30 -7.50
N LEU A 83 2.64 7.67 -6.34
CA LEU A 83 3.64 6.61 -6.17
C LEU A 83 3.27 5.63 -5.04
N PHE A 84 3.21 4.33 -5.34
CA PHE A 84 2.99 3.26 -4.37
C PHE A 84 3.79 2.01 -4.73
N ILE A 85 4.53 1.47 -3.75
CA ILE A 85 5.24 0.19 -3.86
C ILE A 85 4.62 -0.75 -2.82
N SER A 86 4.13 -1.92 -3.27
CA SER A 86 3.63 -2.97 -2.37
C SER A 86 4.68 -4.08 -2.25
N ILE A 87 5.25 -4.22 -1.05
CA ILE A 87 6.16 -5.31 -0.71
C ILE A 87 5.44 -6.25 0.24
N PRO A 88 5.06 -7.47 -0.19
CA PRO A 88 4.61 -8.49 0.74
C PRO A 88 5.82 -8.96 1.55
N LEU A 89 5.77 -8.74 2.87
CA LEU A 89 6.73 -9.26 3.84
C LEU A 89 6.17 -10.52 4.50
#